data_AF-A0A6N7ZML4-F1
#
_entry.id   AF-A0A6N7ZML4-F1
#
_cell.length_a   1.000
_cell.length_b   1.000
_cell.length_c   1.000
_cell.angle_alpha   90.00
_cell.angle_beta   90.00
_cell.angle_gamma   90.00
#
_symmetry.space_group_name_H-M   'P 1'
#
loop_
_entity.id
_entity.type
_entity.pdbx_description
1 polymer ?
#
loop_
_entity_poly.entity_id
_entity_poly.type
_entity_poly.pdbx_seq_one_letter_code
_entity_poly.pdbx_strand_id
1 'polypeptide(L)'
;MAPPTTRRSTVADDQKHEPRPGPSAPGEYTQRRPQAKGLREALAPVAGFGVTFSSMFRPTVTEQYPRQKVPTKPRYHGRHQLNRYPDGLEKCIGCELCAWACPADAIYVEGADNADLPDGGHMSPGERYGRVYQINYLRCIFCGLCIEACPTRALTMTNEYELAGPTREGMIWEKQDLLAPLREGMLAAPHPMVPGTSDTEYYRGEVTGPVAEQVEWVREHRPDDPTLPPEPAGPQPEVRRVTQPSGRSARPSARKGAR
;
A
#
# COMPACT_ATOMS: atom_id res chain seq x y z
N MET A 1 3.18 30.43 20.68
CA MET A 1 2.36 29.75 19.67
C MET A 1 0.90 29.90 20.07
N ALA A 2 0.16 30.76 19.39
CA ALA A 2 -1.27 30.91 19.59
C ALA A 2 -2.02 29.72 18.94
N PRO A 3 -3.13 29.23 19.52
CA PRO A 3 -3.91 28.15 18.92
C PRO A 3 -4.57 28.61 17.61
N PRO A 4 -4.78 27.70 16.64
CA PRO A 4 -5.43 28.05 15.39
C PRO A 4 -6.88 28.48 15.63
N THR A 5 -7.21 29.69 15.21
CA THR A 5 -8.56 30.22 15.17
C THR A 5 -9.38 29.45 14.13
N THR A 6 -10.19 28.50 14.59
CA THR A 6 -11.20 27.85 13.75
C THR A 6 -12.20 28.89 13.27
N ARG A 7 -12.11 29.27 12.00
CA ARG A 7 -13.10 30.10 11.31
C ARG A 7 -14.40 29.30 11.25
N ARG A 8 -15.33 29.54 12.19
CA ARG A 8 -16.70 29.00 12.13
C ARG A 8 -17.28 29.39 10.77
N SER A 9 -17.59 28.40 9.93
CA SER A 9 -18.38 28.65 8.73
C SER A 9 -19.76 29.09 9.17
N THR A 10 -20.09 30.36 8.96
CA THR A 10 -21.47 30.86 9.04
C THR A 10 -22.22 30.36 7.80
N VAL A 11 -22.46 29.06 7.73
CA VAL A 11 -23.57 28.55 6.92
C VAL A 11 -24.79 28.82 7.80
N ALA A 12 -25.60 29.79 7.39
CA ALA A 12 -26.83 30.14 8.09
C ALA A 12 -27.68 28.87 8.28
N ASP A 13 -27.97 28.61 9.54
CA ASP A 13 -28.67 27.44 10.06
C ASP A 13 -30.18 27.58 9.82
N ASP A 14 -30.58 27.66 8.55
CA ASP A 14 -31.98 27.68 8.11
C ASP A 14 -32.44 26.28 7.65
N GLN A 15 -31.79 25.24 8.17
CA GLN A 15 -32.35 23.89 8.12
C GLN A 15 -33.34 23.78 9.28
N LYS A 16 -34.61 24.09 9.02
CA LYS A 16 -35.72 23.60 9.85
C LYS A 16 -35.48 22.10 10.05
N HIS A 17 -35.06 21.73 11.25
CA HIS A 17 -34.89 20.35 11.67
C HIS A 17 -36.30 19.75 11.78
N GLU A 18 -36.88 19.40 10.64
CA GLU A 18 -38.10 18.61 10.60
C GLU A 18 -37.78 17.27 11.26
N PRO A 19 -38.59 16.80 12.24
CA PRO A 19 -38.34 15.53 12.90
C PRO A 19 -38.25 14.42 11.84
N ARG A 20 -37.24 13.56 11.95
CA ARG A 20 -37.11 12.39 11.06
C ARG A 20 -38.42 11.62 11.13
N PRO A 21 -39.11 11.41 9.99
CA PRO A 21 -40.32 10.59 10.01
C PRO A 21 -39.97 9.24 10.60
N GLY A 22 -40.83 8.75 11.51
CA GLY A 22 -40.67 7.45 12.14
C GLY A 22 -40.55 6.33 11.10
N PRO A 23 -40.05 5.14 11.49
CA PRO A 23 -39.97 4.02 10.57
C PRO A 23 -41.36 3.76 9.97
N SER A 24 -41.44 3.75 8.64
CA SER A 24 -42.67 3.36 7.94
C SER A 24 -42.98 1.90 8.27
N ALA A 25 -44.26 1.53 8.27
CA ALA A 25 -44.66 0.15 8.51
C ALA A 25 -43.95 -0.78 7.51
N PRO A 26 -43.60 -2.03 7.89
CA PRO A 26 -42.98 -2.97 6.97
C PRO A 26 -43.87 -3.16 5.73
N GLY A 27 -43.33 -2.79 4.56
CA GLY A 27 -44.04 -2.80 3.27
C GLY A 27 -44.58 -1.44 2.80
N GLU A 28 -44.52 -0.39 3.62
CA GLU A 28 -44.98 0.94 3.25
C GLU A 28 -43.83 1.79 2.71
N TYR A 29 -43.87 2.06 1.41
CA TYR A 29 -42.96 2.98 0.76
C TYR A 29 -43.48 4.42 0.96
N THR A 30 -42.73 5.26 1.67
CA THR A 30 -43.07 6.68 1.79
C THR A 30 -42.33 7.46 0.71
N GLN A 31 -43.06 8.05 -0.24
CA GLN A 31 -42.49 9.03 -1.19
C GLN A 31 -41.86 10.18 -0.40
N ARG A 32 -40.52 10.28 -0.39
CA ARG A 32 -39.79 11.40 0.20
C ARG A 32 -39.75 12.64 -0.71
N ARG A 33 -40.17 12.50 -1.98
CA ARG A 33 -40.28 13.64 -2.88
C ARG A 33 -41.53 14.45 -2.55
N PRO A 34 -41.44 15.78 -2.40
CA PRO A 34 -42.62 16.63 -2.31
C PRO A 34 -43.49 16.40 -3.54
N GLN A 35 -44.75 16.02 -3.34
CA GLN A 35 -45.67 15.88 -4.45
C GLN A 35 -46.01 17.27 -4.99
N ALA A 36 -45.72 17.50 -6.26
CA ALA A 36 -46.15 18.72 -6.94
C ALA A 36 -47.68 18.71 -6.99
N LYS A 37 -48.33 19.83 -6.65
CA LYS A 37 -49.80 19.96 -6.67
C LYS A 37 -50.24 20.85 -7.84
N GLY A 38 -51.37 20.51 -8.46
CA GLY A 38 -52.04 21.36 -9.46
C GLY A 38 -51.34 21.35 -10.83
N LEU A 39 -51.21 22.50 -11.49
CA LEU A 39 -50.68 22.61 -12.86
C LEU A 39 -49.26 22.02 -13.02
N ARG A 40 -48.45 22.06 -11.95
CA ARG A 40 -47.12 21.45 -11.92
C ARG A 40 -47.14 19.92 -11.99
N GLU A 41 -48.20 19.30 -11.49
CA GLU A 41 -48.41 17.85 -11.55
C GLU A 41 -48.82 17.43 -12.97
N ALA A 42 -49.75 18.17 -13.58
CA ALA A 42 -50.21 17.93 -14.96
C ALA A 42 -49.10 18.13 -16.01
N LEU A 43 -48.19 19.08 -15.80
CA LEU A 43 -47.06 19.35 -16.70
C LEU A 43 -45.79 18.55 -16.36
N ALA A 44 -45.79 17.78 -15.26
CA ALA A 44 -44.63 17.00 -14.84
C ALA A 44 -44.13 16.00 -15.91
N PRO A 45 -44.98 15.27 -16.65
CA PRO A 45 -44.53 14.39 -17.72
C PRO A 45 -43.82 15.16 -18.85
N VAL A 46 -44.38 16.31 -19.24
CA VAL A 46 -43.81 17.18 -20.28
C VAL A 46 -42.45 17.74 -19.86
N ALA A 47 -42.33 18.16 -18.60
CA ALA A 47 -41.05 18.60 -18.04
C ALA A 47 -40.00 17.46 -18.04
N GLY A 48 -40.40 16.22 -17.74
CA GLY A 48 -39.54 15.04 -17.82
C GLY A 48 -39.06 14.73 -19.25
N PHE A 49 -39.96 14.82 -20.23
CA PHE A 49 -39.59 14.71 -21.64
C PHE A 49 -38.64 15.84 -22.08
N GLY A 50 -38.84 17.07 -21.59
CA GLY A 50 -37.94 18.18 -21.85
C GLY A 50 -36.50 17.94 -21.36
N VAL A 51 -36.33 17.37 -20.16
CA VAL A 51 -35.00 16.97 -19.64
C VAL A 51 -34.38 15.88 -20.51
N THR A 52 -35.18 14.89 -20.92
CA THR A 52 -34.71 13.78 -21.78
C THR A 52 -34.25 14.30 -23.14
N PHE A 53 -35.08 15.13 -23.79
CA PHE A 53 -34.75 15.74 -25.08
C PHE A 53 -33.51 16.64 -24.98
N SER A 54 -33.40 17.47 -23.93
CA SER A 54 -32.20 18.28 -23.68
C SER A 54 -30.95 17.43 -23.45
N SER A 55 -31.08 16.25 -22.84
CA SER A 55 -29.94 15.36 -22.56
C SER A 55 -29.47 14.61 -23.81
N MET A 56 -30.36 14.34 -24.78
CA MET A 56 -30.02 13.65 -26.04
C MET A 56 -28.98 14.40 -26.87
N PHE A 57 -29.00 15.74 -26.82
CA PHE A 57 -28.04 16.58 -27.55
C PHE A 57 -26.80 16.96 -26.72
N ARG A 58 -26.68 16.51 -25.47
CA ARG A 58 -25.47 16.72 -24.66
C ARG A 58 -24.39 15.71 -25.05
N PRO A 59 -23.10 16.08 -24.97
CA PRO A 59 -22.01 15.13 -25.18
C PRO A 59 -22.08 14.01 -24.14
N THR A 60 -21.88 12.77 -24.59
CA THR A 60 -21.92 11.60 -23.72
C THR A 60 -20.75 11.60 -22.75
N VAL A 61 -21.04 11.61 -21.45
CA VAL A 61 -20.03 11.41 -20.39
C VAL A 61 -19.80 9.91 -20.26
N THR A 62 -18.82 9.37 -20.99
CA THR A 62 -18.48 7.95 -20.99
C THR A 62 -16.97 7.76 -21.11
N GLU A 63 -16.48 6.64 -20.60
CA GLU A 63 -15.10 6.20 -20.70
C GLU A 63 -15.03 4.98 -21.63
N GLN A 64 -14.17 5.03 -22.65
CA GLN A 64 -14.05 3.92 -23.61
C GLN A 64 -13.09 2.83 -23.13
N TYR A 65 -13.40 2.19 -22.01
CA TYR A 65 -12.64 1.03 -21.55
C TYR A 65 -12.80 -0.16 -22.52
N PRO A 66 -11.75 -0.93 -22.86
CA PRO A 66 -10.37 -0.87 -22.37
C PRO A 66 -9.43 0.04 -23.18
N ARG A 67 -9.90 0.70 -24.24
CA ARG A 67 -9.07 1.55 -25.13
C ARG A 67 -8.55 2.81 -24.44
N GLN A 68 -9.33 3.38 -23.54
CA GLN A 68 -8.97 4.54 -22.73
C GLN A 68 -9.15 4.16 -21.27
N LYS A 69 -8.04 3.93 -20.56
CA LYS A 69 -8.04 3.66 -19.12
C LYS A 69 -7.89 4.98 -18.36
N VAL A 70 -8.81 5.25 -17.44
CA VAL A 70 -8.68 6.37 -16.51
C VAL A 70 -7.85 5.91 -15.31
N PRO A 71 -6.82 6.69 -14.90
CA PRO A 71 -6.02 6.32 -13.75
C PRO A 71 -6.86 6.33 -12.48
N THR A 72 -6.76 5.25 -11.70
CA THR A 72 -7.38 5.16 -10.37
C THR A 72 -6.73 6.17 -9.41
N LYS A 73 -7.42 6.50 -8.31
CA LYS A 73 -6.90 7.46 -7.33
C LYS A 73 -5.65 6.90 -6.61
N PRO A 74 -4.73 7.74 -6.11
CA PRO A 74 -3.47 7.25 -5.51
C PRO A 74 -3.59 6.30 -4.31
N ARG A 75 -4.73 6.30 -3.61
CA ARG A 75 -5.02 5.42 -2.45
C ARG A 75 -6.10 4.38 -2.78
N TYR A 76 -6.16 3.94 -4.04
CA TYR A 76 -7.10 2.90 -4.45
C TYR A 76 -6.70 1.55 -3.83
N HIS A 77 -7.70 0.76 -3.43
CA HIS A 77 -7.51 -0.57 -2.88
C HIS A 77 -7.64 -1.62 -3.99
N GLY A 78 -6.56 -1.85 -4.74
CA GLY A 78 -6.51 -2.84 -5.82
C GLY A 78 -5.76 -4.12 -5.44
N ARG A 79 -4.99 -4.66 -6.39
CA ARG A 79 -4.19 -5.88 -6.23
C ARG A 79 -3.21 -5.77 -5.06
N HIS A 80 -3.12 -6.82 -4.26
CA HIS A 80 -2.11 -6.92 -3.20
C HIS A 80 -0.73 -7.19 -3.79
N GLN A 81 0.31 -6.63 -3.17
CA GLN A 81 1.71 -6.83 -3.54
C GLN A 81 2.58 -6.97 -2.30
N LEU A 82 3.42 -8.00 -2.27
CA LEU A 82 4.47 -8.22 -1.28
C LEU A 82 5.76 -7.55 -1.75
N ASN A 83 6.24 -6.58 -0.99
CA ASN A 83 7.39 -5.78 -1.37
C ASN A 83 8.72 -6.37 -0.92
N ARG A 84 9.78 -5.92 -1.58
CA ARG A 84 11.18 -6.22 -1.28
C ARG A 84 11.90 -4.99 -0.73
N TYR A 85 12.99 -5.22 -0.02
CA TYR A 85 13.99 -4.22 0.31
C TYR A 85 14.85 -3.89 -0.92
N PRO A 86 15.62 -2.78 -0.88
CA PRO A 86 16.48 -2.37 -1.98
C PRO A 86 17.58 -3.36 -2.36
N ASP A 87 18.00 -4.24 -1.44
CA ASP A 87 18.94 -5.33 -1.73
C ASP A 87 18.29 -6.55 -2.37
N GLY A 88 16.96 -6.67 -2.26
CA GLY A 88 16.15 -7.71 -2.88
C GLY A 88 15.57 -8.75 -1.90
N LEU A 89 15.98 -8.69 -0.62
CA LEU A 89 15.32 -9.42 0.46
C LEU A 89 13.83 -9.06 0.55
N GLU A 90 13.02 -10.02 0.92
CA GLU A 90 11.60 -9.81 1.11
C GLU A 90 11.33 -9.01 2.40
N LYS A 91 10.27 -8.19 2.41
CA LYS A 91 9.84 -7.50 3.63
C LYS A 91 9.00 -8.35 4.57
N CYS A 92 8.43 -9.45 4.08
CA CYS A 92 7.49 -10.28 4.82
C CYS A 92 8.24 -11.24 5.75
N ILE A 93 8.13 -11.00 7.06
CA ILE A 93 8.75 -11.84 8.10
C ILE A 93 7.86 -13.02 8.56
N GLY A 94 6.72 -13.26 7.89
CA GLY A 94 5.83 -14.37 8.25
C GLY A 94 5.22 -14.26 9.65
N CYS A 95 4.90 -13.05 10.13
CA CYS A 95 4.31 -12.81 11.47
C CYS A 95 2.80 -13.10 11.57
N GLU A 96 2.14 -13.43 10.46
CA GLU A 96 0.72 -13.85 10.39
C GLU A 96 -0.33 -12.80 10.83
N LEU A 97 0.08 -11.61 11.29
CA LEU A 97 -0.83 -10.54 11.73
C LEU A 97 -1.84 -10.09 10.65
N CYS A 98 -1.42 -10.10 9.38
CA CYS A 98 -2.30 -9.74 8.26
C CYS A 98 -3.42 -10.77 8.02
N ALA A 99 -3.18 -12.05 8.29
CA ALA A 99 -4.20 -13.09 8.25
C ALA A 99 -5.16 -12.92 9.42
N TRP A 100 -4.63 -12.70 10.63
CA TRP A 100 -5.44 -12.44 11.82
C TRP A 100 -6.34 -11.19 11.70
N ALA A 101 -5.82 -10.13 11.08
CA ALA A 101 -6.58 -8.90 10.85
C ALA A 101 -7.62 -9.02 9.72
N CYS A 102 -7.64 -10.11 8.95
CA CYS A 102 -8.51 -10.25 7.80
C CYS A 102 -9.96 -10.57 8.23
N PRO A 103 -10.94 -9.68 8.00
CA PRO A 103 -12.32 -9.92 8.42
C PRO A 103 -13.04 -11.00 7.60
N ALA A 104 -12.48 -11.37 6.44
CA ALA A 104 -13.05 -12.35 5.53
C ALA A 104 -12.32 -13.70 5.55
N ASP A 105 -11.27 -13.83 6.37
CA ASP A 105 -10.43 -15.04 6.45
C ASP A 105 -9.94 -15.48 5.05
N ALA A 106 -9.34 -14.52 4.34
CA ALA A 106 -8.93 -14.67 2.95
C ALA A 106 -7.43 -14.90 2.77
N ILE A 107 -6.63 -14.83 3.83
CA ILE A 107 -5.17 -14.90 3.78
C ILE A 107 -4.70 -16.10 4.59
N TYR A 108 -3.86 -16.94 4.00
CA TYR A 108 -3.13 -17.99 4.70
C TYR A 108 -1.64 -17.65 4.72
N VAL A 109 -1.00 -17.72 5.88
CA VAL A 109 0.42 -17.43 6.05
C VAL A 109 1.02 -18.52 6.92
N GLU A 110 2.19 -19.00 6.51
CA GLU A 110 3.01 -19.88 7.33
C GLU A 110 4.43 -19.32 7.37
N GLY A 111 4.90 -18.96 8.57
CA GLY A 111 6.28 -18.52 8.78
C GLY A 111 7.26 -19.68 8.94
N ALA A 112 8.51 -19.49 8.51
CA ALA A 112 9.62 -20.40 8.80
C ALA A 112 10.86 -19.60 9.22
N ASP A 113 11.84 -20.28 9.81
CA ASP A 113 13.06 -19.64 10.30
C ASP A 113 14.10 -19.57 9.18
N ASN A 114 14.77 -18.42 9.03
CA ASN A 114 15.87 -18.25 8.08
C ASN A 114 17.05 -19.18 8.42
N ALA A 115 17.18 -19.59 9.69
CA ALA A 115 18.18 -20.56 10.13
C ALA A 115 18.01 -21.95 9.48
N ASP A 116 16.81 -22.27 9.01
CA ASP A 116 16.51 -23.54 8.33
C ASP A 116 16.82 -23.49 6.82
N LEU A 117 17.16 -22.31 6.29
CA LEU A 117 17.54 -22.19 4.88
C LEU A 117 18.90 -22.85 4.66
N PRO A 118 19.06 -23.58 3.54
CA PRO A 118 20.37 -24.08 3.15
C PRO A 118 21.32 -22.89 2.95
N ASP A 119 22.61 -23.15 3.16
CA ASP A 119 23.71 -22.23 2.84
C ASP A 119 23.82 -20.96 3.71
N GLY A 120 22.94 -20.79 4.70
CA GLY A 120 22.98 -19.65 5.64
C GLY A 120 22.48 -18.33 5.03
N GLY A 121 21.77 -18.39 3.91
CA GLY A 121 21.12 -17.22 3.30
C GLY A 121 19.87 -16.80 4.07
N HIS A 122 19.38 -15.58 3.81
CA HIS A 122 18.13 -15.05 4.35
C HIS A 122 17.12 -14.79 3.24
N MET A 123 15.84 -15.06 3.49
CA MET A 123 14.73 -14.64 2.62
C MET A 123 14.22 -13.25 2.97
N SER A 124 14.23 -12.92 4.25
CA SER A 124 13.90 -11.60 4.80
C SER A 124 14.86 -11.23 5.92
N PRO A 125 14.97 -9.95 6.30
CA PRO A 125 15.76 -9.55 7.46
C PRO A 125 15.24 -10.20 8.74
N GLY A 126 16.16 -10.52 9.65
CA GLY A 126 15.85 -11.15 10.94
C GLY A 126 15.80 -12.67 10.89
N GLU A 127 15.17 -13.26 11.89
CA GLU A 127 15.14 -14.72 12.12
C GLU A 127 14.08 -15.47 11.31
N ARG A 128 13.02 -14.80 10.85
CA ARG A 128 11.84 -15.43 10.23
C ARG A 128 11.47 -14.82 8.89
N TYR A 129 10.85 -15.64 8.03
CA TYR A 129 10.30 -15.24 6.74
C TYR A 129 8.94 -15.91 6.47
N GLY A 130 8.15 -15.34 5.56
CA GLY A 130 6.90 -15.97 5.11
C GLY A 130 7.18 -17.10 4.13
N ARG A 131 7.15 -18.36 4.57
CA ARG A 131 7.38 -19.54 3.72
C ARG A 131 6.22 -19.77 2.76
N VAL A 132 5.00 -19.77 3.30
CA VAL A 132 3.76 -19.81 2.51
C VAL A 132 3.02 -18.51 2.70
N TYR A 133 2.54 -17.93 1.60
CA TYR A 133 1.68 -16.77 1.64
C TYR A 133 0.64 -16.90 0.52
N GLN A 134 -0.64 -16.94 0.87
CA GLN A 134 -1.73 -17.07 -0.09
C GLN A 134 -2.81 -16.04 0.18
N ILE A 135 -3.41 -15.49 -0.88
CA ILE A 135 -4.61 -14.66 -0.81
C ILE A 135 -5.68 -15.23 -1.72
N ASN A 136 -6.83 -15.55 -1.15
CA ASN A 136 -8.02 -15.94 -1.90
C ASN A 136 -8.82 -14.69 -2.32
N TYR A 137 -8.71 -14.31 -3.59
CA TYR A 137 -9.39 -13.14 -4.15
C TYR A 137 -10.90 -13.30 -4.31
N LEU A 138 -11.44 -14.51 -4.15
CA LEU A 138 -12.89 -14.76 -4.10
C LEU A 138 -13.47 -14.57 -2.69
N ARG A 139 -12.62 -14.48 -1.65
CA ARG A 139 -13.02 -14.14 -0.28
C ARG A 139 -12.65 -12.71 0.09
N CYS A 140 -11.56 -12.18 -0.46
CA CYS A 140 -11.07 -10.86 -0.13
C CYS A 140 -12.12 -9.77 -0.43
N ILE A 141 -12.37 -8.90 0.56
CA ILE A 141 -13.29 -7.76 0.43
C ILE A 141 -12.57 -6.41 0.24
N PHE A 142 -11.25 -6.44 -0.04
CA PHE A 142 -10.42 -5.25 -0.31
C PHE A 142 -10.49 -4.14 0.77
N CYS A 143 -10.64 -4.52 2.04
CA CYS A 143 -10.79 -3.57 3.14
C CYS A 143 -9.49 -2.80 3.50
N GLY A 144 -8.31 -3.39 3.25
CA GLY A 144 -7.01 -2.78 3.58
C GLY A 144 -6.49 -3.01 5.00
N LEU A 145 -7.24 -3.69 5.87
CA LEU A 145 -6.82 -3.94 7.28
C LEU A 145 -5.52 -4.76 7.38
N CYS A 146 -5.27 -5.66 6.43
CA CYS A 146 -4.03 -6.43 6.34
C CYS A 146 -2.78 -5.54 6.13
N ILE A 147 -2.93 -4.38 5.48
CA ILE A 147 -1.83 -3.41 5.27
C ILE A 147 -1.56 -2.63 6.54
N GLU A 148 -2.61 -2.16 7.22
CA GLU A 148 -2.48 -1.42 8.47
C GLU A 148 -1.90 -2.29 9.59
N ALA A 149 -2.27 -3.57 9.62
CA ALA A 149 -1.76 -4.53 10.58
C ALA A 149 -0.31 -4.97 10.30
N CYS A 150 0.23 -4.73 9.10
CA CYS A 150 1.56 -5.22 8.72
C CYS A 150 2.68 -4.37 9.36
N PRO A 151 3.46 -4.90 10.32
CA PRO A 151 4.45 -4.11 11.05
C PRO A 151 5.63 -3.69 10.18
N THR A 152 6.02 -4.52 9.22
CA THR A 152 7.15 -4.26 8.30
C THR A 152 6.74 -3.54 7.02
N ARG A 153 5.44 -3.23 6.86
CA ARG A 153 4.85 -2.70 5.61
C ARG A 153 5.24 -3.52 4.38
N ALA A 154 5.28 -4.85 4.53
CA ALA A 154 5.56 -5.77 3.45
C ALA A 154 4.45 -5.81 2.41
N LEU A 155 3.20 -5.87 2.88
CA LEU A 155 2.02 -5.93 2.03
C LEU A 155 1.53 -4.52 1.71
N THR A 156 1.30 -4.23 0.43
CA THR A 156 0.65 -3.00 -0.04
C THR A 156 -0.43 -3.31 -1.06
N MET A 157 -1.37 -2.39 -1.25
CA MET A 157 -2.31 -2.44 -2.37
C MET A 157 -1.82 -1.54 -3.49
N THR A 158 -1.91 -2.05 -4.71
CA THR A 158 -1.59 -1.33 -5.93
C THR A 158 -2.87 -0.77 -6.56
N ASN A 159 -2.69 -0.06 -7.66
CA ASN A 159 -3.77 0.53 -8.44
C ASN A 159 -4.34 -0.42 -9.51
N GLU A 160 -3.85 -1.66 -9.57
CA GLU A 160 -4.30 -2.69 -10.52
C GLU A 160 -5.65 -3.28 -10.09
N TYR A 161 -6.58 -3.39 -11.03
CA TYR A 161 -7.96 -3.84 -10.79
C TYR A 161 -8.43 -4.94 -11.75
N GLU A 162 -7.63 -5.26 -12.78
CA GLU A 162 -7.96 -6.28 -13.78
C GLU A 162 -7.57 -7.69 -13.29
N LEU A 163 -8.23 -8.14 -12.23
CA LEU A 163 -7.86 -9.38 -11.50
C LEU A 163 -8.69 -10.61 -11.89
N ALA A 164 -9.55 -10.49 -12.90
CA ALA A 164 -10.46 -11.57 -13.28
C ALA A 164 -9.68 -12.77 -13.83
N GLY A 165 -9.89 -13.95 -13.24
CA GLY A 165 -9.33 -15.22 -13.67
C GLY A 165 -10.41 -16.23 -14.11
N PRO A 166 -10.05 -17.26 -14.89
CA PRO A 166 -11.01 -18.19 -15.47
C PRO A 166 -11.46 -19.31 -14.51
N THR A 167 -10.69 -19.63 -13.48
CA THR A 167 -10.94 -20.77 -12.57
C THR A 167 -10.95 -20.32 -11.12
N ARG A 168 -11.61 -21.11 -10.26
CA ARG A 168 -11.74 -20.78 -8.84
C ARG A 168 -10.41 -20.96 -8.11
N GLU A 169 -9.66 -21.98 -8.49
CA GLU A 169 -8.34 -22.33 -7.98
C GLU A 169 -7.31 -21.26 -8.36
N GLY A 170 -7.37 -20.75 -9.60
CA GLY A 170 -6.48 -19.68 -10.08
C GLY A 170 -6.71 -18.32 -9.41
N MET A 171 -7.77 -18.17 -8.61
CA MET A 171 -8.04 -16.98 -7.81
C MET A 171 -7.48 -17.09 -6.37
N ILE A 172 -6.80 -18.18 -6.05
CA ILE A 172 -5.96 -18.31 -4.86
C ILE A 172 -4.55 -18.02 -5.30
N TRP A 173 -4.11 -16.78 -5.07
CA TRP A 173 -2.77 -16.36 -5.48
C TRP A 173 -1.77 -16.72 -4.40
N GLU A 174 -0.63 -17.24 -4.82
CA GLU A 174 0.45 -17.63 -3.95
C GLU A 174 1.50 -16.53 -3.83
N LYS A 175 2.53 -16.79 -3.02
CA LYS A 175 3.57 -15.81 -2.68
C LYS A 175 4.24 -15.24 -3.93
N GLN A 176 4.56 -16.09 -4.89
CA GLN A 176 5.21 -15.74 -6.16
C GLN A 176 4.36 -14.80 -7.03
N ASP A 177 3.02 -14.93 -6.99
CA ASP A 177 2.10 -14.08 -7.76
C ASP A 177 1.97 -12.67 -7.14
N LEU A 178 2.20 -12.59 -5.82
CA LEU A 178 2.08 -11.40 -5.02
C LEU A 178 3.40 -10.64 -4.91
N LEU A 179 4.54 -11.31 -5.01
CA LEU A 179 5.86 -10.70 -4.87
C LEU A 179 6.11 -9.62 -5.91
N ALA A 180 6.67 -8.51 -5.45
CA ALA A 180 7.13 -7.46 -6.32
C ALA A 180 8.27 -7.98 -7.21
N PRO A 181 8.28 -7.62 -8.49
CA PRO A 181 9.39 -7.95 -9.37
C PRO A 181 10.67 -7.30 -8.84
N LEU A 182 11.80 -7.98 -9.07
CA LEU A 182 13.11 -7.42 -8.76
C LEU A 182 13.36 -6.21 -9.66
N ARG A 183 13.86 -5.13 -9.06
CA ARG A 183 14.28 -3.94 -9.80
C ARG A 183 15.74 -4.12 -10.23
N GLU A 184 16.14 -3.32 -11.21
CA GLU A 184 17.53 -3.26 -11.66
C GLU A 184 18.47 -2.99 -10.46
N GLY A 185 19.51 -3.80 -10.33
CA GLY A 185 20.47 -3.72 -9.24
C GLY A 185 20.09 -4.41 -7.93
N MET A 186 18.93 -5.08 -7.83
CA MET A 186 18.59 -5.97 -6.70
C MET A 186 19.16 -7.37 -6.90
N LEU A 187 19.42 -8.10 -5.81
CA LEU A 187 19.74 -9.53 -5.83
C LEU A 187 18.50 -10.37 -5.50
N ALA A 188 18.34 -11.53 -6.14
CA ALA A 188 17.29 -12.47 -5.76
C ALA A 188 17.61 -13.08 -4.39
N ALA A 189 16.66 -13.04 -3.45
CA ALA A 189 16.74 -13.85 -2.23
C ALA A 189 16.67 -15.36 -2.57
N PRO A 190 17.36 -16.25 -1.83
CA PRO A 190 18.04 -15.99 -0.57
C PRO A 190 19.47 -15.43 -0.73
N HIS A 191 19.87 -14.55 0.18
CA HIS A 191 21.25 -14.09 0.37
C HIS A 191 21.43 -13.56 1.80
N PRO A 192 22.66 -13.46 2.36
CA PRO A 192 22.85 -12.93 3.71
C PRO A 192 22.42 -11.46 3.79
N MET A 193 22.14 -10.99 5.00
CA MET A 193 21.94 -9.56 5.27
C MET A 193 23.22 -8.76 5.02
N VAL A 194 23.09 -7.44 4.84
CA VAL A 194 24.25 -6.56 4.74
C VAL A 194 25.13 -6.71 5.98
N PRO A 195 26.45 -6.97 5.85
CA PRO A 195 27.34 -7.16 6.98
C PRO A 195 27.31 -5.99 7.98
N GLY A 196 27.23 -6.31 9.27
CA GLY A 196 27.19 -5.31 10.34
C GLY A 196 25.85 -4.60 10.52
N THR A 197 24.79 -5.02 9.82
CA THR A 197 23.42 -4.55 10.05
C THR A 197 22.60 -5.56 10.86
N SER A 198 21.57 -5.07 11.55
CA SER A 198 20.51 -5.86 12.13
C SER A 198 19.20 -5.66 11.35
N ASP A 199 18.16 -6.40 11.71
CA ASP A 199 16.83 -6.27 11.10
C ASP A 199 16.24 -4.85 11.28
N THR A 200 16.65 -4.16 12.34
CA THR A 200 16.22 -2.79 12.64
C THR A 200 16.67 -1.78 11.59
N GLU A 201 17.91 -1.86 11.08
CA GLU A 201 18.41 -0.98 10.02
C GLU A 201 17.63 -1.17 8.71
N TYR A 202 17.22 -2.41 8.43
CA TYR A 202 16.31 -2.71 7.32
C TYR A 202 14.94 -2.05 7.54
N TYR A 203 14.33 -2.19 8.73
CA TYR A 203 13.03 -1.58 9.03
C TYR A 203 13.05 -0.04 8.97
N ARG A 204 14.19 0.58 9.27
CA ARG A 204 14.40 2.04 9.13
C ARG A 204 14.69 2.48 7.70
N GLY A 205 14.97 1.55 6.79
CA GLY A 205 15.28 1.83 5.39
C GLY A 205 16.71 2.34 5.16
N GLU A 206 17.65 1.95 6.04
CA GLU A 206 19.06 2.35 5.95
C GLU A 206 19.82 1.53 4.89
N VAL A 207 19.35 0.33 4.57
CA VAL A 207 19.86 -0.50 3.47
C VAL A 207 19.29 -0.03 2.14
N THR A 208 20.16 0.46 1.25
CA THR A 208 19.79 1.11 -0.01
C THR A 208 20.06 0.27 -1.26
N GLY A 209 20.71 -0.89 -1.13
CA GLY A 209 21.02 -1.81 -2.22
C GLY A 209 21.90 -2.97 -1.74
N PRO A 210 22.19 -3.94 -2.62
CA PRO A 210 23.10 -5.03 -2.29
C PRO A 210 24.55 -4.55 -2.23
N VAL A 211 25.36 -5.18 -1.36
CA VAL A 211 26.80 -4.91 -1.23
C VAL A 211 27.64 -5.99 -1.91
N ALA A 212 28.93 -5.71 -2.11
CA ALA A 212 29.86 -6.62 -2.81
C ALA A 212 29.93 -8.00 -2.13
N GLU A 213 29.88 -8.04 -0.80
CA GLU A 213 29.90 -9.27 -0.03
C GLU A 213 28.66 -10.14 -0.28
N GLN A 214 27.48 -9.52 -0.45
CA GLN A 214 26.25 -10.24 -0.80
C GLN A 214 26.31 -10.77 -2.22
N VAL A 215 26.85 -9.96 -3.15
CA VAL A 215 27.04 -10.38 -4.55
C VAL A 215 27.99 -11.58 -4.63
N GLU A 216 29.11 -11.54 -3.91
CA GLU A 216 30.07 -12.64 -3.88
C GLU A 216 29.46 -13.90 -3.28
N TRP A 217 28.73 -13.78 -2.17
CA TRP A 217 28.02 -14.91 -1.58
C TRP A 217 27.05 -15.54 -2.58
N VAL A 218 26.27 -14.73 -3.32
CA VAL A 218 25.35 -15.25 -4.34
C VAL A 218 26.12 -15.93 -5.47
N ARG A 219 27.27 -15.38 -5.89
CA ARG A 219 28.12 -15.98 -6.93
C ARG A 219 28.69 -17.33 -6.51
N GLU A 220 29.10 -17.48 -5.26
CA GLU A 220 29.64 -18.73 -4.72
C GLU A 220 28.57 -19.84 -4.63
N HIS A 221 27.35 -19.50 -4.22
CA HIS A 221 26.29 -20.48 -3.96
C HIS A 221 25.35 -20.70 -5.17
N ARG A 222 25.19 -19.67 -6.01
CA ARG A 222 24.26 -19.64 -7.15
C ARG A 222 24.89 -18.88 -8.33
N PRO A 223 25.94 -19.44 -8.98
CA PRO A 223 26.69 -18.76 -10.04
C PRO A 223 25.85 -18.43 -11.29
N ASP A 224 24.77 -19.19 -11.53
CA ASP A 224 23.86 -18.98 -12.66
C ASP A 224 22.69 -18.02 -12.33
N ASP A 225 22.73 -17.31 -11.20
CA ASP A 225 21.65 -16.40 -10.82
C ASP A 225 21.57 -15.19 -11.78
N PRO A 226 20.40 -14.93 -12.42
CA PRO A 226 20.26 -13.87 -13.42
C PRO A 226 20.34 -12.45 -12.85
N THR A 227 20.34 -12.30 -11.54
CA THR A 227 20.45 -11.01 -10.84
C THR A 227 21.89 -10.61 -10.55
N LEU A 228 22.85 -11.52 -10.75
CA LEU A 228 24.25 -11.21 -10.57
C LEU A 228 24.69 -10.12 -11.57
N PRO A 229 25.40 -9.07 -11.10
CA PRO A 229 25.99 -8.11 -12.01
C PRO A 229 27.09 -8.79 -12.84
N PRO A 230 27.31 -8.33 -14.09
CA PRO A 230 28.45 -8.78 -14.88
C PRO A 230 29.75 -8.51 -14.11
N GLU A 231 30.75 -9.38 -14.28
CA GLU A 231 32.01 -9.26 -13.53
C GLU A 231 32.61 -7.85 -13.63
N PRO A 232 33.05 -7.25 -12.50
CA PRO A 232 33.59 -5.91 -12.53
C PRO A 232 34.93 -5.89 -13.27
N ALA A 233 35.04 -5.00 -14.26
CA ALA A 233 36.33 -4.56 -14.76
C ALA A 233 36.96 -3.58 -13.73
N GLY A 234 37.73 -4.09 -12.76
CA GLY A 234 38.60 -3.28 -11.90
C GLY A 234 37.98 -2.71 -10.60
N PRO A 235 38.80 -2.11 -9.72
CA PRO A 235 38.54 -2.03 -8.28
C PRO A 235 37.44 -1.03 -7.91
N GLN A 236 36.59 -1.45 -6.98
CA GLN A 236 35.40 -0.78 -6.44
C GLN A 236 35.74 0.51 -5.66
N PRO A 237 34.83 1.51 -5.60
CA PRO A 237 35.05 2.75 -4.86
C PRO A 237 34.89 2.56 -3.34
N GLU A 238 35.82 3.13 -2.56
CA GLU A 238 35.83 3.14 -1.10
C GLU A 238 34.60 3.85 -0.50
N VAL A 239 33.95 3.20 0.46
CA VAL A 239 32.91 3.79 1.32
C VAL A 239 33.54 4.87 2.19
N ARG A 240 33.31 6.14 1.84
CA ARG A 240 33.84 7.29 2.59
C ARG A 240 33.13 7.40 3.95
N ARG A 241 33.77 6.90 5.01
CA ARG A 241 33.32 7.11 6.40
C ARG A 241 33.22 8.61 6.68
N VAL A 242 32.01 9.10 6.95
CA VAL A 242 31.77 10.46 7.43
C VAL A 242 32.23 10.52 8.88
N THR A 243 33.45 10.98 9.12
CA THR A 243 33.89 11.38 10.47
C THR A 243 33.12 12.62 10.90
N GLN A 244 32.30 12.49 11.95
CA GLN A 244 31.67 13.64 12.62
C GLN A 244 32.76 14.55 13.22
N PRO A 245 32.69 15.88 13.05
CA PRO A 245 33.63 16.78 13.69
C PRO A 245 33.33 16.88 15.20
N SER A 246 34.37 16.61 16.00
CA SER A 246 34.40 16.76 17.45
C SER A 246 33.95 18.17 17.88
N GLY A 247 33.10 18.21 18.91
CA GLY A 247 32.39 19.38 19.39
C GLY A 247 33.23 20.62 19.71
N ARG A 248 32.66 21.80 19.41
CA ARG A 248 33.11 23.08 19.95
C ARG A 248 32.47 23.30 21.33
N SER A 249 33.34 23.37 22.33
CA SER A 249 33.07 23.87 23.69
C SER A 249 32.35 25.23 23.65
N ALA A 250 31.21 25.31 24.33
CA ALA A 250 30.51 26.57 24.59
C ALA A 250 31.25 27.37 25.69
N ARG A 251 31.61 28.63 25.40
CA ARG A 251 32.09 29.59 26.39
C ARG A 251 30.90 30.20 27.17
N PRO A 252 31.05 30.49 28.47
CA PRO A 252 30.00 31.12 29.25
C PRO A 252 29.94 32.64 28.97
N SER A 253 28.74 33.15 28.70
CA SER A 253 28.45 34.58 28.54
C SER A 253 28.27 35.25 29.91
N ALA A 254 29.20 36.12 30.28
CA ALA A 254 29.10 36.99 31.45
C ALA A 254 27.97 38.03 31.28
N ARG A 255 26.98 38.03 32.19
CA ARG A 255 26.05 39.15 32.37
C ARG A 255 26.73 40.25 33.18
N LYS A 256 26.88 41.44 32.58
CA LYS A 256 27.01 42.71 33.30
C LYS A 256 25.77 43.54 32.99
N GLY A 257 25.03 43.89 34.04
CA GLY A 257 23.91 44.82 33.96
C GLY A 257 24.37 46.28 33.91
N ALA A 258 23.49 47.15 33.40
CA ALA A 258 23.43 48.57 33.71
C ALA A 258 22.15 49.20 33.12
N ARG A 259 21.09 49.33 33.94
CA ARG A 259 20.29 50.52 34.23
C ARG A 259 18.94 50.13 34.83
#